data_AF-A0A838TF04-F1
#
_entry.id   AF-A0A838TF04-F1
#
_cell.length_a   1.000
_cell.length_b   1.000
_cell.length_c   1.000
_cell.angle_alpha   90.00
_cell.angle_beta   90.00
_cell.angle_gamma   90.00
#
_symmetry.space_group_name_H-M   'P 1'
#
loop_
_entity.id
_entity.type
_entity.pdbx_description
1 polymer ?
#
loop_
_entity_poly.entity_id
_entity_poly.type
_entity_poly.pdbx_seq_one_letter_code
_entity_poly.pdbx_strand_id
1 'polypeptide(L)'
;MKKFLIYALTISGVFAVQAELPSLIPREVIFGNPERSHPEISPDGAQLAWLAPDKNGVVNVWVGASDGGNAHAVTNESHRPIQWYTWAGDAKHILYLQDNAGDEVNHLFSADLTSENVRDLTPFRGVRAQNILTDLQHPRFVLAALNLRDRQAFDMYRVDLETGAVTLEATNPGDVLTWATDNDFVIRGATAFDGKGGNSIVRVRDAVDKPWRDLVVMPFERALFSGQVVGGSLIAGFDPDGKSLFIQSAFGLDKGALVRVSLSDGKQLDVLAQDPKADVANGGLGDGPSVLRAPVTDAIQAVEFDYSSPHWVFLDPKIKADFEVIGREVPGFLDLISRDRNDRKWIVAAGRSDAPAAYYTFDRVTKKLSKLYDEYPKLAAAKLAAKRGIEIKARDGLILPAYLTTPVGVEEKNLPLVLLIHGGPWYRDYDNFDQEVQFLANRGYAVLQVNYRGSTGFGKGFVSAGDLQWGRKMHDDLLDAVAWAVEKGYADKKRVAIYGGSYGGYAALVGATFTPDAFTC
;
A
#
# COMPACT_ATOMS: atom_id res chain seq x y z
N MET A 1 51.70 -55.19 -38.50
CA MET A 1 50.81 -54.74 -37.39
C MET A 1 49.83 -53.71 -37.93
N LYS A 2 48.56 -54.08 -38.14
CA LYS A 2 47.48 -53.17 -38.54
C LYS A 2 46.94 -52.47 -37.28
N LYS A 3 46.97 -51.13 -37.22
CA LYS A 3 46.29 -50.37 -36.17
C LYS A 3 44.83 -50.14 -36.59
N PHE A 4 43.90 -50.69 -35.82
CA PHE A 4 42.48 -50.36 -35.88
C PHE A 4 42.25 -49.05 -35.12
N LEU A 5 41.62 -48.08 -35.79
CA LEU A 5 41.14 -46.85 -35.15
C LEU A 5 39.66 -47.07 -34.82
N ILE A 6 39.33 -47.15 -33.53
CA ILE A 6 37.95 -47.23 -33.04
C ILE A 6 37.44 -45.80 -32.91
N TYR A 7 36.45 -45.42 -33.72
CA TYR A 7 35.68 -44.19 -33.50
C TYR A 7 34.66 -44.43 -32.40
N ALA A 8 34.83 -43.76 -31.25
CA ALA A 8 33.82 -43.69 -30.20
C ALA A 8 32.74 -42.71 -30.64
N LEU A 9 31.53 -43.23 -30.92
CA LEU A 9 30.35 -42.43 -31.19
C LEU A 9 29.83 -41.89 -29.85
N THR A 10 30.06 -40.61 -29.56
CA THR A 10 29.45 -39.91 -28.43
C THR A 10 28.04 -39.51 -28.81
N ILE A 11 27.05 -40.31 -28.40
CA ILE A 11 25.64 -39.94 -28.48
C ILE A 11 25.40 -38.83 -27.45
N SER A 12 25.38 -37.59 -27.91
CA SER A 12 24.95 -36.43 -27.14
C SER A 12 23.42 -36.49 -27.07
N GLY A 13 22.88 -37.11 -26.02
CA GLY A 13 21.45 -37.08 -25.74
C GLY A 13 21.04 -35.64 -25.40
N VAL A 14 20.39 -34.96 -26.34
CA VAL A 14 19.66 -33.72 -26.06
C VAL A 14 18.44 -34.15 -25.24
N PHE A 15 18.51 -34.01 -23.91
CA PHE A 15 17.32 -34.04 -23.08
C PHE A 15 16.49 -32.81 -23.43
N ALA A 16 15.46 -33.00 -24.25
CA ALA A 16 14.41 -32.01 -24.41
C ALA A 16 13.74 -31.87 -23.03
N VAL A 17 14.03 -30.77 -22.32
CA VAL A 17 13.28 -30.40 -21.12
C VAL A 17 11.86 -30.12 -21.60
N GLN A 18 10.94 -31.03 -21.27
CA GLN A 18 9.54 -30.91 -21.66
C GLN A 18 8.96 -29.72 -20.88
N ALA A 19 8.31 -28.78 -21.59
CA ALA A 19 7.63 -27.66 -20.96
C ALA A 19 6.46 -28.20 -20.13
N GLU A 20 6.61 -28.17 -18.81
CA GLU A 20 5.62 -28.67 -17.87
C GLU A 20 5.43 -27.63 -16.76
N LEU A 21 4.17 -27.43 -16.37
CA LEU A 21 3.85 -26.56 -15.24
C LEU A 21 4.55 -27.07 -13.98
N PRO A 22 4.96 -26.18 -13.05
CA PRO A 22 5.38 -26.62 -11.74
C PRO A 22 4.23 -27.35 -11.03
N SER A 23 4.58 -28.13 -10.01
CA SER A 23 3.61 -28.75 -9.12
C SER A 23 2.58 -27.73 -8.62
N LEU A 24 1.30 -28.14 -8.60
CA LEU A 24 0.23 -27.29 -8.09
C LEU A 24 0.49 -26.93 -6.63
N ILE A 25 0.45 -25.64 -6.34
CA ILE A 25 0.54 -25.12 -4.98
C ILE A 25 -0.86 -25.27 -4.34
N PRO A 26 -0.98 -25.89 -3.16
CA PRO A 26 -2.24 -26.02 -2.46
C PRO A 26 -2.89 -24.66 -2.18
N ARG A 27 -4.23 -24.60 -2.25
CA ARG A 27 -5.00 -23.37 -1.96
C ARG A 27 -4.72 -22.82 -0.56
N GLU A 28 -4.62 -23.70 0.43
CA GLU A 28 -4.29 -23.35 1.81
C GLU A 28 -2.89 -22.74 1.97
N VAL A 29 -1.97 -23.01 1.04
CA VAL A 29 -0.64 -22.40 1.03
C VAL A 29 -0.69 -21.03 0.36
N ILE A 30 -1.47 -20.88 -0.71
CA ILE A 30 -1.59 -19.60 -1.43
C ILE A 30 -2.40 -18.59 -0.62
N PHE A 31 -3.57 -18.97 -0.12
CA PHE A 31 -4.55 -18.08 0.54
C PHE A 31 -4.60 -18.25 2.06
N GLY A 32 -3.69 -19.05 2.63
CA GLY A 32 -3.56 -19.15 4.09
C GLY A 32 -3.11 -17.83 4.71
N ASN A 33 -3.12 -17.75 6.04
CA ASN A 33 -2.53 -16.60 6.73
C ASN A 33 -1.01 -16.56 6.54
N PRO A 34 -0.40 -15.36 6.56
CA PRO A 34 1.05 -15.25 6.64
C PRO A 34 1.53 -15.89 7.95
N GLU A 35 2.76 -16.42 7.95
CA GLU A 35 3.34 -16.95 9.19
C GLU A 35 3.70 -15.79 10.13
N ARG A 36 4.24 -14.70 9.55
CA ARG A 36 4.50 -13.43 10.22
C ARG A 36 4.40 -12.30 9.18
N SER A 37 3.80 -11.17 9.53
CA SER A 37 3.70 -10.00 8.64
C SER A 37 3.79 -8.69 9.42
N HIS A 38 3.99 -7.59 8.70
CA HIS A 38 4.00 -6.23 9.27
C HIS A 38 4.94 -6.06 10.48
N PRO A 39 6.24 -6.42 10.41
CA PRO A 39 7.14 -6.22 11.54
C PRO A 39 7.39 -4.74 11.85
N GLU A 40 7.31 -4.36 13.12
CA GLU A 40 7.71 -3.04 13.60
C GLU A 40 8.71 -3.13 14.76
N ILE A 41 9.80 -2.35 14.69
CA ILE A 41 10.75 -2.22 15.79
C ILE A 41 10.19 -1.19 16.80
N SER A 42 10.31 -1.47 18.09
CA SER A 42 9.89 -0.54 19.13
C SER A 42 10.68 0.78 19.05
N PRO A 43 10.11 1.92 19.50
CA PRO A 43 10.79 3.22 19.48
C PRO A 43 12.16 3.25 20.16
N ASP A 44 12.39 2.44 21.19
CA ASP A 44 13.69 2.32 21.88
C ASP A 44 14.65 1.32 21.21
N GLY A 45 14.19 0.61 20.19
CA GLY A 45 14.95 -0.39 19.44
C GLY A 45 15.15 -1.72 20.16
N ALA A 46 14.52 -1.96 21.32
CA ALA A 46 14.74 -3.15 22.14
C ALA A 46 13.88 -4.36 21.73
N GLN A 47 12.69 -4.11 21.21
CA GLN A 47 11.67 -5.12 20.94
C GLN A 47 11.21 -5.08 19.48
N LEU A 48 10.67 -6.19 19.02
CA LEU A 48 10.07 -6.33 17.70
C LEU A 48 8.64 -6.83 17.88
N ALA A 49 7.70 -6.18 17.20
CA ALA A 49 6.31 -6.62 17.08
C ALA A 49 6.03 -7.11 15.65
N TRP A 50 5.04 -7.99 15.48
CA TRP A 50 4.52 -8.42 14.18
C TRP A 50 3.12 -9.03 14.32
N LEU A 51 2.41 -9.16 13.20
CA LEU A 51 1.17 -9.93 13.11
C LEU A 51 1.46 -11.40 12.81
N ALA A 52 0.88 -12.32 13.58
CA ALA A 52 0.94 -13.76 13.32
C ALA A 52 -0.28 -14.50 13.87
N PRO A 53 -0.70 -15.62 13.23
CA PRO A 53 -1.80 -16.45 13.72
C PRO A 53 -1.48 -17.08 15.08
N ASP A 54 -2.48 -17.11 15.96
CA ASP A 54 -2.45 -17.89 17.20
C ASP A 54 -2.62 -19.40 16.93
N LYS A 55 -2.73 -20.20 18.00
CA LYS A 55 -2.95 -21.65 17.91
C LYS A 55 -4.27 -22.04 17.20
N ASN A 56 -5.22 -21.13 17.10
CA ASN A 56 -6.51 -21.32 16.42
C ASN A 56 -6.50 -20.75 14.99
N GLY A 57 -5.38 -20.17 14.55
CA GLY A 57 -5.25 -19.55 13.23
C GLY A 57 -5.70 -18.10 13.17
N VAL A 58 -6.03 -17.45 14.29
CA VAL A 58 -6.49 -16.04 14.31
C VAL A 58 -5.30 -15.12 14.50
N VAL A 59 -5.12 -14.19 13.56
CA VAL A 59 -3.99 -13.25 13.55
C VAL A 59 -4.09 -12.28 14.72
N ASN A 60 -3.05 -12.26 15.53
CA ASN A 60 -2.87 -11.42 16.71
C ASN A 60 -1.54 -10.68 16.62
N VAL A 61 -1.32 -9.68 17.48
CA VAL A 61 -0.02 -9.02 17.62
C VAL A 61 0.87 -9.86 18.54
N TRP A 62 2.09 -10.13 18.07
CA TRP A 62 3.14 -10.80 18.81
C TRP A 62 4.28 -9.84 19.07
N VAL A 63 4.91 -9.95 20.23
CA VAL A 63 6.08 -9.17 20.62
C VAL A 63 7.18 -10.09 21.12
N GLY A 64 8.42 -9.79 20.73
CA GLY A 64 9.63 -10.46 21.22
C GLY A 64 10.82 -9.51 21.28
N ALA A 65 12.00 -10.07 21.55
CA ALA A 65 13.26 -9.34 21.46
C ALA A 65 13.51 -8.80 20.04
N SER A 66 14.39 -7.81 19.88
CA SER A 66 14.65 -7.19 18.57
C SER A 66 15.14 -8.14 17.46
N ASP A 67 15.56 -9.36 17.80
CA ASP A 67 15.91 -10.44 16.86
C ASP A 67 14.76 -11.43 16.58
N GLY A 68 13.58 -11.19 17.17
CA GLY A 68 12.39 -12.05 17.10
C GLY A 68 12.37 -13.20 18.10
N GLY A 69 13.36 -13.31 19.00
CA GLY A 69 13.40 -14.33 20.06
C GLY A 69 12.41 -14.08 21.20
N ASN A 70 12.10 -15.12 21.98
CA ASN A 70 11.22 -15.07 23.17
C ASN A 70 9.84 -14.43 22.91
N ALA A 71 9.29 -14.68 21.73
CA ALA A 71 8.04 -14.07 21.30
C ALA A 71 6.81 -14.63 22.02
N HIS A 72 5.83 -13.78 22.28
CA HIS A 72 4.50 -14.17 22.77
C HIS A 72 3.43 -13.24 22.19
N ALA A 73 2.20 -13.73 22.11
CA ALA A 73 1.05 -12.91 21.72
C ALA A 73 0.71 -11.93 22.84
N VAL A 74 0.49 -10.66 22.49
CA VAL A 74 0.12 -9.57 23.42
C VAL A 74 -1.35 -9.14 23.27
N THR A 75 -2.03 -9.71 22.26
CA THR A 75 -3.47 -9.62 22.05
C THR A 75 -4.08 -11.03 22.02
N ASN A 76 -5.40 -11.13 22.17
CA ASN A 76 -6.10 -12.42 22.25
C ASN A 76 -7.44 -12.41 21.50
N GLU A 77 -7.44 -11.88 20.28
CA GLU A 77 -8.58 -11.96 19.36
C GLU A 77 -8.80 -13.41 18.93
N SER A 78 -10.06 -13.86 18.97
CA SER A 78 -10.42 -15.28 18.78
C SER A 78 -11.33 -15.55 17.59
N HIS A 79 -11.75 -14.50 16.87
CA HIS A 79 -12.68 -14.62 15.76
C HIS A 79 -12.20 -13.88 14.51
N ARG A 80 -11.93 -12.57 14.62
CA ARG A 80 -11.45 -11.76 13.51
C ARG A 80 -9.96 -11.45 13.64
N PRO A 81 -9.20 -11.54 12.54
CA PRO A 81 -7.79 -11.21 12.54
C PRO A 81 -7.59 -9.72 12.78
N ILE A 82 -6.59 -9.35 13.58
CA ILE A 82 -6.08 -7.98 13.60
C ILE A 82 -5.39 -7.71 12.26
N GLN A 83 -5.80 -6.62 11.58
CA GLN A 83 -5.25 -6.23 10.27
C GLN A 83 -4.28 -5.05 10.36
N TRP A 84 -4.37 -4.24 11.40
CA TRP A 84 -3.52 -3.08 11.59
C TRP A 84 -3.14 -2.92 13.06
N TYR A 85 -1.88 -2.61 13.31
CA TYR A 85 -1.35 -2.25 14.62
C TYR A 85 -0.18 -1.29 14.44
N THR A 86 0.23 -0.62 15.52
CA THR A 86 1.48 0.14 15.57
C THR A 86 1.99 0.27 17.01
N TRP A 87 3.28 0.55 17.19
CA TRP A 87 3.81 0.98 18.48
C TRP A 87 3.32 2.37 18.88
N ALA A 88 2.96 2.55 20.15
CA ALA A 88 2.94 3.87 20.75
C ALA A 88 4.38 4.40 20.96
N GLY A 89 4.54 5.72 21.01
CA GLY A 89 5.86 6.37 21.12
C GLY A 89 6.63 6.04 22.41
N ASP A 90 5.98 5.47 23.43
CA ASP A 90 6.56 5.09 24.71
C ASP A 90 7.26 3.73 24.72
N ALA A 91 7.20 2.97 23.62
CA ALA A 91 7.74 1.60 23.52
C ALA A 91 7.14 0.61 24.53
N LYS A 92 6.01 0.96 25.16
CA LYS A 92 5.31 0.17 26.17
C LYS A 92 3.95 -0.30 25.67
N HIS A 93 3.26 0.50 24.86
CA HIS A 93 1.94 0.16 24.36
C HIS A 93 1.97 -0.24 22.89
N ILE A 94 1.20 -1.28 22.56
CA ILE A 94 0.80 -1.62 21.21
C ILE A 94 -0.62 -1.09 20.98
N LEU A 95 -0.81 -0.36 19.89
CA LEU A 95 -2.12 0.13 19.45
C LEU A 95 -2.62 -0.73 18.29
N TYR A 96 -3.90 -1.05 18.27
CA TYR A 96 -4.50 -1.78 17.15
C TYR A 96 -5.96 -1.39 16.94
N LEU A 97 -6.44 -1.57 15.71
CA LEU A 97 -7.84 -1.38 15.36
C LEU A 97 -8.52 -2.73 15.24
N GLN A 98 -9.72 -2.84 15.81
CA GLN A 98 -10.53 -4.05 15.72
C GLN A 98 -12.01 -3.69 15.70
N ASP A 99 -12.76 -4.35 14.82
CA ASP A 99 -14.22 -4.25 14.76
C ASP A 99 -14.91 -5.41 15.50
N ASN A 100 -16.23 -5.34 15.66
CA ASN A 100 -16.98 -6.44 16.27
C ASN A 100 -17.72 -7.24 15.20
N ALA A 101 -17.15 -8.39 14.83
CA ALA A 101 -17.74 -9.36 13.91
C ALA A 101 -18.06 -8.81 12.51
N GLY A 102 -17.32 -7.80 12.03
CA GLY A 102 -17.49 -7.28 10.67
C GLY A 102 -18.52 -6.20 10.52
N ASP A 103 -18.89 -5.53 11.62
CA ASP A 103 -19.71 -4.34 11.55
C ASP A 103 -18.97 -3.13 10.96
N GLU A 104 -17.66 -3.26 10.71
CA GLU A 104 -16.77 -2.19 10.22
C GLU A 104 -16.71 -0.97 11.16
N VAL A 105 -17.15 -1.14 12.42
CA VAL A 105 -17.06 -0.13 13.48
C VAL A 105 -15.79 -0.40 14.28
N ASN A 106 -14.65 -0.03 13.69
CA ASN A 106 -13.36 -0.20 14.33
C ASN A 106 -13.25 0.63 15.62
N HIS A 107 -12.87 -0.01 16.71
CA HIS A 107 -12.44 0.65 17.95
C HIS A 107 -10.90 0.68 18.01
N LEU A 108 -10.35 1.65 18.73
CA LEU A 108 -8.92 1.70 19.05
C LEU A 108 -8.66 0.97 20.37
N PHE A 109 -7.81 -0.05 20.33
CA PHE A 109 -7.36 -0.78 21.50
C PHE A 109 -5.90 -0.47 21.81
N SER A 110 -5.53 -0.66 23.08
CA SER A 110 -4.15 -0.59 23.55
C SER A 110 -3.82 -1.82 24.40
N ALA A 111 -2.76 -2.53 24.04
CA ALA A 111 -2.15 -3.58 24.86
C ALA A 111 -0.92 -3.01 25.58
N ASP A 112 -0.95 -2.96 26.91
CA ASP A 112 0.16 -2.53 27.76
C ASP A 112 1.07 -3.74 28.06
N LEU A 113 2.30 -3.71 27.56
CA LEU A 113 3.27 -4.79 27.72
C LEU A 113 3.81 -4.94 29.15
N THR A 114 3.64 -3.92 30.01
CA THR A 114 4.08 -3.97 31.42
C THR A 114 3.02 -4.60 32.31
N SER A 115 1.75 -4.23 32.10
CA SER A 115 0.64 -4.74 32.93
C SER A 115 -0.09 -5.93 32.31
N GLU A 116 0.23 -6.28 31.06
CA GLU A 116 -0.42 -7.31 30.23
C GLU A 116 -1.93 -7.07 30.05
N ASN A 117 -2.39 -5.84 30.26
CA ASN A 117 -3.78 -5.47 30.10
C ASN A 117 -4.05 -4.94 28.70
N VAL A 118 -5.17 -5.38 28.12
CA VAL A 118 -5.74 -4.81 26.92
C VAL A 118 -6.89 -3.88 27.31
N ARG A 119 -6.89 -2.66 26.80
CA ARG A 119 -7.92 -1.65 27.02
C ARG A 119 -8.52 -1.21 25.68
N ASP A 120 -9.85 -1.23 25.60
CA ASP A 120 -10.58 -0.46 24.59
C ASP A 120 -10.49 1.03 24.96
N LEU A 121 -9.77 1.81 24.14
CA LEU A 121 -9.59 3.25 24.34
C LEU A 121 -10.79 4.06 23.82
N THR A 122 -11.68 3.43 23.06
CA THR A 122 -12.86 4.05 22.47
C THR A 122 -14.12 3.21 22.72
N PRO A 123 -14.47 2.88 23.98
CA PRO A 123 -15.53 1.94 24.33
C PRO A 123 -16.95 2.54 24.20
N PHE A 124 -17.15 3.36 23.17
CA PHE A 124 -18.36 4.11 22.94
C PHE A 124 -19.20 3.39 21.89
N ARG A 125 -20.39 2.95 22.30
CA ARG A 125 -21.28 2.17 21.43
C ARG A 125 -21.49 2.84 20.06
N GLY A 126 -21.19 2.11 18.98
CA GLY A 126 -21.40 2.53 17.59
C GLY A 126 -20.44 3.62 17.10
N VAL A 127 -19.43 3.99 17.90
CA VAL A 127 -18.40 4.96 17.50
C VAL A 127 -17.30 4.21 16.80
N ARG A 128 -16.90 4.74 15.65
CA ARG A 128 -15.74 4.28 14.89
C ARG A 128 -14.55 5.18 15.17
N ALA A 129 -13.38 4.58 15.28
CA ALA A 129 -12.08 5.22 15.30
C ALA A 129 -11.41 5.09 13.91
N GLN A 130 -10.69 6.15 13.52
CA GLN A 130 -9.83 6.19 12.33
C GLN A 130 -8.78 7.29 12.46
N ASN A 131 -7.89 7.44 11.47
CA ASN A 131 -6.86 8.48 11.41
C ASN A 131 -6.08 8.55 12.74
N ILE A 132 -5.49 7.42 13.10
CA ILE A 132 -4.73 7.24 14.33
C ILE A 132 -3.36 7.86 14.14
N LEU A 133 -2.99 8.82 14.99
CA LEU A 133 -1.71 9.53 14.92
C LEU A 133 -0.95 9.32 16.22
N THR A 134 0.30 8.88 16.11
CA THR A 134 1.27 8.75 17.20
C THR A 134 2.41 9.74 16.99
N ASP A 135 3.13 10.05 18.06
CA ASP A 135 4.33 10.87 18.00
C ASP A 135 5.37 10.38 19.00
N LEU A 136 6.63 10.32 18.56
CA LEU A 136 7.72 9.85 19.41
C LEU A 136 8.03 10.87 20.53
N GLN A 137 7.85 12.16 20.30
CA GLN A 137 8.17 13.20 21.28
C GLN A 137 7.05 13.39 22.33
N HIS A 138 5.83 12.96 22.02
CA HIS A 138 4.65 13.02 22.90
C HIS A 138 4.08 11.62 23.21
N PRO A 139 4.90 10.71 23.76
CA PRO A 139 4.65 9.27 23.76
C PRO A 139 3.48 8.82 24.65
N ARG A 140 3.04 9.67 25.58
CA ARG A 140 1.91 9.40 26.49
C ARG A 140 0.54 9.46 25.78
N PHE A 141 0.47 10.16 24.66
CA PHE A 141 -0.80 10.47 24.00
C PHE A 141 -0.86 9.86 22.61
N VAL A 142 -2.06 9.44 22.22
CA VAL A 142 -2.43 9.15 20.84
C VAL A 142 -3.56 10.08 20.44
N LEU A 143 -3.61 10.47 19.17
CA LEU A 143 -4.73 11.20 18.59
C LEU A 143 -5.55 10.23 17.72
N ALA A 144 -6.87 10.24 17.89
CA ALA A 144 -7.78 9.39 17.15
C ALA A 144 -9.01 10.20 16.70
N ALA A 145 -9.34 10.08 15.41
CA ALA A 145 -10.54 10.70 14.87
C ALA A 145 -11.75 9.80 15.18
N LEU A 146 -12.75 10.32 15.90
CA LEU A 146 -13.93 9.59 16.35
C LEU A 146 -15.20 10.28 15.88
N ASN A 147 -16.18 9.51 15.42
CA ASN A 147 -17.54 10.00 15.15
C ASN A 147 -18.42 9.98 16.42
N LEU A 148 -17.84 10.45 17.53
CA LEU A 148 -18.40 10.38 18.88
C LEU A 148 -19.49 11.42 19.13
N ARG A 149 -19.24 12.69 18.80
CA ARG A 149 -20.23 13.78 18.91
C ARG A 149 -21.31 13.68 17.84
N ASP A 150 -20.91 13.38 16.61
CA ASP A 150 -21.75 13.27 15.42
C ASP A 150 -21.35 12.02 14.63
N ARG A 151 -22.33 11.18 14.27
CA ARG A 151 -22.08 9.92 13.53
C ARG A 151 -21.57 10.15 12.11
N GLN A 152 -21.82 11.33 11.54
CA GLN A 152 -21.43 11.69 10.19
C GLN A 152 -20.06 12.40 10.13
N ALA A 153 -19.51 12.84 11.26
CA ALA A 153 -18.30 13.66 11.28
C ALA A 153 -17.28 13.12 12.29
N PHE A 154 -16.04 12.92 11.84
CA PHE A 154 -14.96 12.44 12.68
C PHE A 154 -14.19 13.63 13.28
N ASP A 155 -14.54 13.99 14.51
CA ASP A 155 -13.80 14.95 15.33
C ASP A 155 -12.47 14.32 15.78
N MET A 156 -11.45 15.13 16.04
CA MET A 156 -10.18 14.64 16.57
C MET A 156 -10.18 14.67 18.10
N TYR A 157 -9.80 13.56 18.71
CA TYR A 157 -9.67 13.41 20.16
C TYR A 157 -8.26 12.99 20.55
N ARG A 158 -7.78 13.58 21.65
CA ARG A 158 -6.55 13.18 22.34
C ARG A 158 -6.89 12.14 23.40
N VAL A 159 -6.21 11.00 23.33
CA VAL A 159 -6.37 9.88 24.26
C VAL A 159 -5.09 9.73 25.07
N ASP A 160 -5.23 9.75 26.39
CA ASP A 160 -4.16 9.46 27.34
C ASP A 160 -4.02 7.94 27.51
N LEU A 161 -2.88 7.36 27.15
CA LEU A 161 -2.68 5.91 27.13
C LEU A 161 -2.72 5.28 28.53
N GLU A 162 -2.26 6.00 29.55
CA GLU A 162 -2.22 5.51 30.93
C GLU A 162 -3.62 5.45 31.55
N THR A 163 -4.43 6.50 31.33
CA THR A 163 -5.73 6.67 31.99
C THR A 163 -6.92 6.29 31.11
N GLY A 164 -6.75 6.25 29.79
CA GLY A 164 -7.83 6.07 28.82
C GLY A 164 -8.72 7.31 28.68
N ALA A 165 -8.32 8.45 29.26
CA ALA A 165 -9.09 9.68 29.20
C ALA A 165 -9.10 10.21 27.75
N VAL A 166 -10.30 10.52 27.25
CA VAL A 166 -10.53 11.02 25.88
C VAL A 166 -10.95 12.49 25.95
N THR A 167 -10.18 13.37 25.32
CA THR A 167 -10.40 14.82 25.31
C THR A 167 -10.54 15.34 23.89
N LEU A 168 -11.53 16.17 23.61
CA LEU A 168 -11.74 16.77 22.28
C LEU A 168 -10.59 17.75 21.95
N GLU A 169 -9.97 17.56 20.78
CA GLU A 169 -8.83 18.36 20.30
C GLU A 169 -9.23 19.29 19.13
N ALA A 170 -10.05 18.78 18.21
CA ALA A 170 -10.57 19.56 17.08
C ALA A 170 -11.95 19.04 16.66
N THR A 171 -12.85 19.98 16.40
CA THR A 171 -14.20 19.69 15.93
C THR A 171 -14.24 19.69 14.40
N ASN A 172 -14.79 18.63 13.81
CA ASN A 172 -15.09 18.52 12.40
C ASN A 172 -16.40 19.27 12.09
N PRO A 173 -16.38 20.30 11.21
CA PRO A 173 -17.60 21.00 10.82
C PRO A 173 -18.46 20.20 9.81
N GLY A 174 -18.03 19.00 9.41
CA GLY A 174 -18.75 18.07 8.54
C GLY A 174 -18.09 17.84 7.18
N ASP A 175 -16.96 18.51 6.89
CA ASP A 175 -16.26 18.45 5.60
C ASP A 175 -14.80 17.96 5.72
N VAL A 176 -14.28 17.74 6.93
CA VAL A 176 -12.91 17.27 7.13
C VAL A 176 -12.86 15.76 6.94
N LEU A 177 -11.96 15.32 6.07
CA LEU A 177 -11.70 13.91 5.76
C LEU A 177 -10.59 13.33 6.64
N THR A 178 -9.49 14.06 6.80
CA THR A 178 -8.34 13.67 7.62
C THR A 178 -7.72 14.87 8.33
N TRP A 179 -7.09 14.58 9.46
CA TRP A 179 -6.38 15.54 10.30
C TRP A 179 -4.87 15.25 10.28
N ALA A 180 -4.08 16.31 10.47
CA ALA A 180 -2.62 16.25 10.57
C ALA A 180 -2.12 17.11 11.73
N THR A 181 -1.08 16.63 12.40
CA THR A 181 -0.37 17.36 13.46
C THR A 181 0.81 18.13 12.91
N ASP A 182 1.21 19.19 13.59
CA ASP A 182 2.56 19.74 13.47
C ASP A 182 3.58 18.92 14.29
N ASN A 183 4.83 19.41 14.32
CA ASN A 183 5.95 18.75 14.98
C ASN A 183 5.87 18.77 16.53
N ASP A 184 4.94 19.53 17.10
CA ASP A 184 4.64 19.56 18.54
C ASP A 184 3.39 18.73 18.88
N PHE A 185 2.98 17.85 17.96
CA PHE A 185 1.82 16.96 18.08
C PHE A 185 0.49 17.70 18.33
N VAL A 186 0.37 18.91 17.76
CA VAL A 186 -0.84 19.73 17.78
C VAL A 186 -1.57 19.61 16.46
N ILE A 187 -2.87 19.33 16.49
CA ILE A 187 -3.69 19.28 15.28
C ILE A 187 -3.76 20.66 14.65
N ARG A 188 -3.09 20.86 13.51
CA ARG A 188 -3.03 22.15 12.82
C ARG A 188 -3.28 22.06 11.32
N GLY A 189 -3.28 20.85 10.77
CA GLY A 189 -3.60 20.60 9.37
C GLY A 189 -4.85 19.73 9.25
N ALA A 190 -5.58 19.92 8.16
CA ALA A 190 -6.68 19.04 7.78
C ALA A 190 -6.80 18.98 6.25
N THR A 191 -7.13 17.79 5.73
CA THR A 191 -7.66 17.62 4.39
C THR A 191 -9.17 17.63 4.48
N ALA A 192 -9.84 18.52 3.75
CA ALA A 192 -11.28 18.67 3.70
C ALA A 192 -11.80 18.60 2.26
N PHE A 193 -13.09 18.30 2.11
CA PHE A 193 -13.75 18.19 0.82
C PHE A 193 -15.10 18.89 0.83
N ASP A 194 -15.26 19.89 -0.04
CA ASP A 194 -16.53 20.57 -0.25
C ASP A 194 -17.40 19.75 -1.22
N GLY A 195 -18.36 18.99 -0.68
CA GLY A 195 -19.27 18.17 -1.48
C GLY A 195 -20.21 18.95 -2.41
N LYS A 196 -20.35 20.28 -2.26
CA LYS A 196 -21.16 21.10 -3.19
C LYS A 196 -20.37 21.55 -4.40
N GLY A 197 -19.13 22.02 -4.18
CA GLY A 197 -18.24 22.52 -5.22
C GLY A 197 -17.26 21.48 -5.78
N GLY A 198 -17.12 20.31 -5.14
CA GLY A 198 -16.14 19.29 -5.47
C GLY A 198 -14.69 19.68 -5.14
N ASN A 199 -14.48 20.69 -4.30
CA ASN A 199 -13.15 21.19 -4.00
C ASN A 199 -12.44 20.31 -2.98
N SER A 200 -11.19 19.93 -3.26
CA SER A 200 -10.27 19.44 -2.23
C SER A 200 -9.58 20.62 -1.56
N ILE A 201 -9.52 20.61 -0.23
CA ILE A 201 -9.08 21.74 0.56
C ILE A 201 -8.02 21.26 1.55
N VAL A 202 -6.86 21.92 1.57
CA VAL A 202 -5.93 21.85 2.70
C VAL A 202 -6.23 23.02 3.61
N ARG A 203 -6.63 22.74 4.84
CA ARG A 203 -6.99 23.72 5.86
C ARG A 203 -5.95 23.72 6.97
N VAL A 204 -5.63 24.90 7.50
CA VAL A 204 -4.70 25.03 8.62
C VAL A 204 -5.23 25.96 9.70
N ARG A 205 -4.70 25.83 10.92
CA ARG A 205 -4.83 26.81 11.99
C ARG A 205 -3.47 27.11 12.62
N ASP A 206 -3.29 28.33 13.11
CA ASP A 206 -2.00 28.77 13.62
C ASP A 206 -1.70 28.20 15.03
N ALA A 207 -2.73 27.90 15.83
CA ALA A 207 -2.65 27.19 17.11
C ALA A 207 -4.01 26.56 17.48
N VAL A 208 -4.08 25.77 18.55
CA VAL A 208 -5.31 25.08 19.02
C VAL A 208 -6.51 26.03 19.16
N ASP A 209 -6.29 27.23 19.69
CA ASP A 209 -7.31 28.23 20.00
C ASP A 209 -7.58 29.22 18.84
N LYS A 210 -6.93 29.02 17.69
CA LYS A 210 -7.05 29.90 16.52
C LYS A 210 -8.04 29.34 15.50
N PRO A 211 -8.74 30.22 14.77
CA PRO A 211 -9.67 29.78 13.74
C PRO A 211 -8.94 29.04 12.63
N TRP A 212 -9.66 28.09 12.03
CA TRP A 212 -9.20 27.45 10.80
C TRP A 212 -9.32 28.40 9.61
N ARG A 213 -8.43 28.23 8.64
CA ARG A 213 -8.46 28.90 7.34
C ARG A 213 -8.07 27.93 6.24
N ASP A 214 -8.71 28.07 5.09
CA ASP A 214 -8.34 27.31 3.91
C ASP A 214 -7.00 27.85 3.39
N LEU A 215 -6.00 26.98 3.34
CA LEU A 215 -4.64 27.31 2.90
C LEU A 215 -4.52 27.14 1.39
N VAL A 216 -4.96 25.99 0.90
CA VAL A 216 -4.94 25.61 -0.51
C VAL A 216 -6.31 25.05 -0.86
N VAL A 217 -6.91 25.60 -1.91
CA VAL A 217 -8.18 25.14 -2.47
C VAL A 217 -7.93 24.67 -3.89
N MET A 218 -8.25 23.40 -4.15
CA MET A 218 -8.11 22.76 -5.46
C MET A 218 -9.49 22.41 -5.99
N PRO A 219 -9.95 23.07 -7.07
CA PRO A 219 -11.16 22.67 -7.78
C PRO A 219 -11.08 21.22 -8.24
N PHE A 220 -12.24 20.56 -8.38
CA PHE A 220 -12.32 19.15 -8.74
C PHE A 220 -11.45 18.79 -9.96
N GLU A 221 -11.47 19.60 -11.01
CA GLU A 221 -10.72 19.36 -12.26
C GLU A 221 -9.20 19.55 -12.09
N ARG A 222 -8.78 20.16 -10.98
CA ARG A 222 -7.38 20.45 -10.66
C ARG A 222 -6.85 19.63 -9.49
N ALA A 223 -7.74 19.04 -8.71
CA ALA A 223 -7.42 18.17 -7.58
C ALA A 223 -6.97 16.80 -8.08
N LEU A 224 -6.08 16.19 -7.32
CA LEU A 224 -5.85 14.76 -7.44
C LEU A 224 -7.03 14.04 -6.79
N PHE A 225 -7.32 12.84 -7.27
CA PHE A 225 -8.28 11.96 -6.60
C PHE A 225 -7.74 11.48 -5.24
N SER A 226 -6.42 11.54 -5.04
CA SER A 226 -5.77 11.42 -3.73
C SER A 226 -6.37 12.44 -2.77
N GLY A 227 -6.86 11.99 -1.60
CA GLY A 227 -7.55 12.85 -0.64
C GLY A 227 -9.04 13.09 -0.90
N GLN A 228 -9.64 12.49 -1.94
CA GLN A 228 -11.11 12.50 -2.18
C GLN A 228 -11.76 11.13 -1.92
N VAL A 229 -10.95 10.07 -1.80
CA VAL A 229 -11.38 8.74 -1.37
C VAL A 229 -11.33 8.64 0.15
N VAL A 230 -12.22 7.83 0.72
CA VAL A 230 -12.34 7.54 2.16
C VAL A 230 -10.96 7.53 2.84
N GLY A 231 -10.74 8.50 3.74
CA GLY A 231 -9.53 8.56 4.57
C GLY A 231 -8.27 9.12 3.91
N GLY A 232 -8.27 9.57 2.65
CA GLY A 232 -7.06 10.13 2.03
C GLY A 232 -6.61 11.47 2.65
N SER A 233 -5.30 11.67 2.77
CA SER A 233 -4.69 12.96 3.14
C SER A 233 -3.91 13.55 1.96
N LEU A 234 -4.02 14.85 1.76
CA LEU A 234 -3.14 15.61 0.86
C LEU A 234 -1.87 16.09 1.57
N ILE A 235 -1.85 16.05 2.90
CA ILE A 235 -0.76 16.56 3.73
C ILE A 235 0.24 15.44 3.96
N ALA A 236 1.50 15.69 3.60
CA ALA A 236 2.62 14.79 3.87
C ALA A 236 3.33 15.11 5.20
N GLY A 237 3.22 16.34 5.69
CA GLY A 237 3.78 16.75 6.98
C GLY A 237 4.05 18.26 7.06
N PHE A 238 4.29 18.76 8.27
CA PHE A 238 4.75 20.13 8.50
C PHE A 238 6.26 20.20 8.32
N ASP A 239 6.76 21.25 7.67
CA ASP A 239 8.20 21.47 7.59
C ASP A 239 8.75 21.76 9.00
N PRO A 240 9.89 21.16 9.40
CA PRO A 240 10.62 21.49 10.62
C PRO A 240 10.82 23.00 10.86
N ASP A 241 10.81 23.82 9.81
CA ASP A 241 10.92 25.28 9.92
C ASP A 241 9.71 25.98 10.58
N GLY A 242 8.59 25.27 10.74
CA GLY A 242 7.35 25.77 11.34
C GLY A 242 6.61 26.84 10.50
N LYS A 243 7.06 27.08 9.26
CA LYS A 243 6.57 28.13 8.35
C LYS A 243 5.98 27.57 7.07
N SER A 244 6.15 26.29 6.80
CA SER A 244 5.69 25.66 5.56
C SER A 244 5.13 24.26 5.77
N LEU A 245 4.43 23.76 4.76
CA LEU A 245 3.71 22.48 4.76
C LEU A 245 4.04 21.72 3.48
N PHE A 246 4.26 20.43 3.59
CA PHE A 246 4.40 19.54 2.43
C PHE A 246 3.05 18.95 2.08
N ILE A 247 2.65 19.12 0.81
CA ILE A 247 1.39 18.58 0.29
C ILE A 247 1.60 17.90 -1.05
N GLN A 248 0.77 16.90 -1.33
CA GLN A 248 0.62 16.39 -2.68
C GLN A 248 -0.30 17.34 -3.46
N SER A 249 0.17 17.80 -4.62
CA SER A 249 -0.54 18.75 -5.45
C SER A 249 -0.28 18.48 -6.92
N ALA A 250 -1.21 18.91 -7.77
CA ALA A 250 -1.05 18.90 -9.21
C ALA A 250 -1.27 20.30 -9.81
N PHE A 251 -0.80 21.34 -9.11
CA PHE A 251 -0.89 22.74 -9.56
C PHE A 251 -0.21 22.94 -10.93
N GLY A 252 -1.02 23.12 -11.97
CA GLY A 252 -0.52 23.33 -13.34
C GLY A 252 0.13 22.09 -13.96
N LEU A 253 0.03 20.93 -13.31
CA LEU A 253 0.56 19.65 -13.78
C LEU A 253 -0.58 18.67 -14.03
N ASP A 254 -0.35 17.67 -14.87
CA ASP A 254 -1.26 16.52 -14.98
C ASP A 254 -1.00 15.50 -13.86
N LYS A 255 0.28 15.22 -13.58
CA LYS A 255 0.74 14.31 -12.53
C LYS A 255 0.89 15.03 -11.18
N GLY A 256 0.59 14.33 -10.11
CA GLY A 256 0.78 14.77 -8.74
C GLY A 256 2.24 14.81 -8.34
N ALA A 257 2.67 15.91 -7.73
CA ALA A 257 4.00 16.13 -7.21
C ALA A 257 3.93 16.40 -5.70
N LEU A 258 5.03 16.15 -4.99
CA LEU A 258 5.18 16.63 -3.61
C LEU A 258 5.73 18.06 -3.67
N VAL A 259 4.97 19.00 -3.11
CA VAL A 259 5.32 20.42 -3.11
C VAL A 259 5.37 20.96 -1.69
N ARG A 260 6.18 21.99 -1.47
CA ARG A 260 6.15 22.78 -0.25
C ARG A 260 5.36 24.05 -0.48
N VAL A 261 4.46 24.37 0.43
CA VAL A 261 3.65 25.59 0.42
C VAL A 261 3.92 26.42 1.67
N SER A 262 3.86 27.76 1.55
CA SER A 262 3.92 28.64 2.71
C SER A 262 2.68 28.45 3.57
N LEU A 263 2.85 28.30 4.89
CA LEU A 263 1.72 28.29 5.81
C LEU A 263 1.00 29.64 5.84
N SER A 264 1.68 30.75 5.52
CA SER A 264 1.08 32.08 5.64
C SER A 264 0.03 32.40 4.57
N ASP A 265 0.28 31.99 3.32
CA ASP A 265 -0.55 32.37 2.17
C ASP A 265 -0.83 31.22 1.19
N GLY A 266 -0.37 30.00 1.48
CA GLY A 266 -0.61 28.81 0.65
C GLY A 266 0.13 28.80 -0.68
N LYS A 267 1.00 29.78 -0.95
CA LYS A 267 1.78 29.81 -2.19
C LYS A 267 2.77 28.65 -2.21
N GLN A 268 2.83 27.98 -3.35
CA GLN A 268 3.89 27.02 -3.63
C GLN A 268 5.24 27.71 -3.61
N LEU A 269 6.13 27.21 -2.75
CA LEU A 269 7.50 27.66 -2.61
C LEU A 269 8.43 26.87 -3.53
N ASP A 270 8.24 25.54 -3.60
CA ASP A 270 9.08 24.61 -4.36
C ASP A 270 8.37 23.28 -4.65
N VAL A 271 8.86 22.59 -5.69
CA VAL A 271 8.51 21.20 -6.00
C VAL A 271 9.66 20.34 -5.51
N LEU A 272 9.41 19.48 -4.51
CA LEU A 272 10.45 18.62 -3.94
C LEU A 272 10.73 17.42 -4.83
N ALA A 273 9.66 16.78 -5.31
CA ALA A 273 9.76 15.60 -6.14
C ALA A 273 8.54 15.50 -7.07
N GLN A 274 8.78 15.02 -8.29
CA GLN A 274 7.75 14.74 -9.30
C GLN A 274 8.25 13.61 -10.21
N ASP A 275 7.32 12.88 -10.82
CA ASP A 275 7.59 11.87 -11.84
C ASP A 275 6.87 12.22 -13.15
N PRO A 276 7.48 11.98 -14.33
CA PRO A 276 6.86 12.31 -15.61
C PRO A 276 5.64 11.45 -15.97
N LYS A 277 5.49 10.27 -15.34
CA LYS A 277 4.47 9.27 -15.68
C LYS A 277 3.53 8.91 -14.53
N ALA A 278 3.91 9.14 -13.28
CA ALA A 278 3.11 8.79 -12.10
C ALA A 278 2.82 9.99 -11.19
N ASP A 279 1.71 9.89 -10.46
CA ASP A 279 1.49 10.71 -9.27
C ASP A 279 2.42 10.22 -8.15
N VAL A 280 2.67 11.06 -7.13
CA VAL A 280 3.21 10.58 -5.84
C VAL A 280 2.38 9.39 -5.37
N ALA A 281 3.03 8.28 -5.04
CA ALA A 281 2.37 7.07 -4.57
C ALA A 281 1.65 7.34 -3.23
N ASN A 282 0.64 6.53 -2.92
CA ASN A 282 -0.10 6.61 -1.66
C ASN A 282 0.01 5.27 -0.94
N GLY A 283 -0.06 5.29 0.40
CA GLY A 283 0.01 4.09 1.25
C GLY A 283 -1.24 3.18 1.21
N GLY A 284 -1.90 3.04 0.06
CA GLY A 284 -3.13 2.26 -0.09
C GLY A 284 -4.42 3.04 0.22
N LEU A 285 -5.43 2.35 0.75
CA LEU A 285 -6.77 2.90 0.99
C LEU A 285 -6.82 3.74 2.28
N GLY A 286 -6.19 4.92 2.27
CA GLY A 286 -6.46 5.95 3.29
C GLY A 286 -5.27 6.45 4.09
N ASP A 287 -4.04 6.30 3.61
CA ASP A 287 -2.89 7.05 4.12
C ASP A 287 -2.35 7.98 3.03
N GLY A 288 -1.85 9.14 3.47
CA GLY A 288 -1.46 10.25 2.60
C GLY A 288 -0.31 9.96 1.63
N PRO A 289 0.39 11.00 1.16
CA PRO A 289 1.47 10.84 0.18
C PRO A 289 2.57 9.95 0.76
N SER A 290 3.02 8.94 0.01
CA SER A 290 4.07 8.00 0.44
C SER A 290 5.43 8.71 0.47
N VAL A 291 5.86 9.02 1.70
CA VAL A 291 7.10 9.74 1.99
C VAL A 291 7.85 9.09 3.14
N LEU A 292 9.18 9.06 3.06
CA LEU A 292 10.03 8.75 4.20
C LEU A 292 10.28 10.03 4.99
N ARG A 293 10.08 9.97 6.31
CA ARG A 293 10.28 11.11 7.23
C ARG A 293 11.28 10.78 8.31
N ALA A 294 12.13 11.72 8.71
CA ALA A 294 13.07 11.49 9.80
C ALA A 294 12.30 11.25 11.13
N PRO A 295 12.60 10.20 11.93
CA PRO A 295 11.73 9.78 13.05
C PRO A 295 11.42 10.84 14.12
N VAL A 296 12.29 11.83 14.30
CA VAL A 296 12.12 12.88 15.33
C VAL A 296 11.84 14.24 14.73
N THR A 297 12.57 14.63 13.68
CA THR A 297 12.41 15.97 13.09
C THR A 297 11.26 16.04 12.09
N ASP A 298 10.73 14.90 11.65
CA ASP A 298 9.71 14.76 10.60
C ASP A 298 10.09 15.34 9.22
N ALA A 299 11.38 15.61 9.01
CA ALA A 299 11.90 16.12 7.74
C ALA A 299 11.71 15.07 6.63
N ILE A 300 11.21 15.48 5.46
CA ILE A 300 11.05 14.59 4.30
C ILE A 300 12.42 14.16 3.77
N GLN A 301 12.61 12.85 3.61
CA GLN A 301 13.87 12.21 3.20
C GLN A 301 13.77 11.52 1.83
N ALA A 302 12.59 11.04 1.45
CA ALA A 302 12.34 10.45 0.14
C ALA A 302 10.84 10.50 -0.20
N VAL A 303 10.53 10.40 -1.49
CA VAL A 303 9.16 10.38 -2.04
C VAL A 303 9.03 9.19 -2.97
N GLU A 304 7.96 8.41 -2.83
CA GLU A 304 7.71 7.25 -3.68
C GLU A 304 6.85 7.62 -4.89
N PHE A 305 7.16 7.01 -6.03
CA PHE A 305 6.34 7.05 -7.24
C PHE A 305 6.19 5.63 -7.80
N ASP A 306 5.02 5.34 -8.37
CA ASP A 306 4.76 4.06 -9.03
C ASP A 306 4.01 4.27 -10.35
N TYR A 307 4.69 4.00 -11.46
CA TYR A 307 4.05 3.90 -12.78
C TYR A 307 3.86 2.43 -13.19
N SER A 308 4.97 1.77 -13.53
CA SER A 308 5.01 0.34 -13.81
C SER A 308 5.57 -0.45 -12.63
N SER A 309 6.56 0.11 -11.94
CA SER A 309 7.14 -0.45 -10.73
C SER A 309 7.45 0.71 -9.77
N PRO A 310 7.37 0.48 -8.45
CA PRO A 310 7.62 1.51 -7.46
C PRO A 310 9.10 1.89 -7.42
N HIS A 311 9.38 3.17 -7.14
CA HIS A 311 10.74 3.68 -6.95
C HIS A 311 10.76 4.90 -6.03
N TRP A 312 11.90 5.09 -5.35
CA TRP A 312 12.14 6.21 -4.46
C TRP A 312 12.91 7.34 -5.16
N VAL A 313 12.42 8.57 -5.01
CA VAL A 313 13.19 9.80 -5.22
C VAL A 313 13.72 10.27 -3.87
N PHE A 314 15.02 10.07 -3.64
CA PHE A 314 15.66 10.45 -2.38
C PHE A 314 16.03 11.94 -2.35
N LEU A 315 15.60 12.62 -1.29
CA LEU A 315 15.98 14.00 -0.96
C LEU A 315 17.15 14.03 0.01
N ASP A 316 17.24 13.05 0.90
CA ASP A 316 18.37 12.87 1.81
C ASP A 316 19.40 11.88 1.22
N PRO A 317 20.62 12.33 0.88
CA PRO A 317 21.65 11.47 0.30
C PRO A 317 22.14 10.37 1.27
N LYS A 318 21.98 10.54 2.58
CA LYS A 318 22.34 9.51 3.56
C LYS A 318 21.38 8.33 3.49
N ILE A 319 20.08 8.61 3.35
CA ILE A 319 19.06 7.57 3.18
C ILE A 319 19.26 6.85 1.85
N LYS A 320 19.55 7.58 0.77
CA LYS A 320 19.93 6.98 -0.52
C LYS A 320 21.09 6.00 -0.39
N ALA A 321 22.16 6.40 0.32
CA ALA A 321 23.34 5.54 0.52
C ALA A 321 23.01 4.26 1.32
N ASP A 322 22.11 4.34 2.29
CA ASP A 322 21.64 3.17 3.05
C ASP A 322 20.85 2.20 2.15
N PHE A 323 19.92 2.70 1.34
CA PHE A 323 19.17 1.89 0.38
C PHE A 323 20.07 1.24 -0.67
N GLU A 324 21.10 1.93 -1.14
CA GLU A 324 22.08 1.36 -2.07
C GLU A 324 22.91 0.23 -1.46
N VAL A 325 23.18 0.27 -0.15
CA VAL A 325 23.86 -0.84 0.54
C VAL A 325 22.92 -2.04 0.60
N ILE A 326 21.69 -1.84 1.06
CA ILE A 326 20.69 -2.90 1.21
C ILE A 326 20.39 -3.55 -0.15
N GLY A 327 20.17 -2.75 -1.19
CA GLY A 327 19.81 -3.22 -2.53
C GLY A 327 20.91 -4.00 -3.27
N ARG A 328 22.14 -4.02 -2.74
CA ARG A 328 23.21 -4.92 -3.25
C ARG A 328 23.09 -6.34 -2.70
N GLU A 329 22.45 -6.50 -1.55
CA GLU A 329 22.32 -7.79 -0.86
C GLU A 329 20.98 -8.48 -1.13
N VAL A 330 19.93 -7.70 -1.40
CA VAL A 330 18.56 -8.21 -1.61
C VAL A 330 17.95 -7.70 -2.92
N PRO A 331 17.29 -8.58 -3.70
CA PRO A 331 16.59 -8.18 -4.91
C PRO A 331 15.18 -7.66 -4.61
N GLY A 332 14.67 -6.79 -5.48
CA GLY A 332 13.30 -6.28 -5.41
C GLY A 332 13.23 -4.81 -5.01
N PHE A 333 11.99 -4.31 -4.88
CA PHE A 333 11.75 -2.99 -4.34
C PHE A 333 11.96 -3.00 -2.83
N LEU A 334 12.62 -1.97 -2.31
CA LEU A 334 12.87 -1.84 -0.87
C LEU A 334 11.86 -0.87 -0.28
N ASP A 335 11.14 -1.32 0.73
CA ASP A 335 10.26 -0.49 1.53
C ASP A 335 10.77 -0.42 2.97
N LEU A 336 10.75 0.78 3.55
CA LEU A 336 11.23 1.04 4.90
C LEU A 336 10.06 1.02 5.88
N ILE A 337 9.77 -0.17 6.40
CA ILE A 337 8.58 -0.48 7.20
C ILE A 337 8.60 0.24 8.55
N SER A 338 9.74 0.22 9.26
CA SER A 338 9.80 0.73 10.63
C SER A 338 11.21 1.13 11.03
N ARG A 339 11.33 2.06 11.99
CA ARG A 339 12.59 2.60 12.50
C ARG A 339 12.51 2.88 13.98
N ASP A 340 13.60 2.68 14.70
CA ASP A 340 13.72 3.17 16.07
C ASP A 340 13.89 4.70 16.11
N ARG A 341 13.67 5.29 17.29
CA ARG A 341 13.75 6.74 17.53
C ARG A 341 15.10 7.34 17.14
N ASN A 342 16.17 6.56 17.30
CA ASN A 342 17.53 6.99 16.99
C ASN A 342 17.88 6.87 15.51
N ASP A 343 16.93 6.42 14.67
CA ASP A 343 17.11 6.17 13.25
C ASP A 343 18.35 5.28 13.01
N ARG A 344 18.54 4.24 13.84
CA ARG A 344 19.68 3.30 13.81
C ARG A 344 19.26 1.91 13.36
N LYS A 345 18.18 1.38 13.94
CA LYS A 345 17.65 0.05 13.62
C LYS A 345 16.45 0.21 12.71
N TRP A 346 16.55 -0.38 11.53
CA TRP A 346 15.49 -0.35 10.53
C TRP A 346 14.90 -1.73 10.34
N ILE A 347 13.61 -1.77 10.04
CA ILE A 347 12.93 -2.91 9.43
C ILE A 347 12.68 -2.56 7.97
N VAL A 348 13.14 -3.42 7.07
CA VAL A 348 13.03 -3.24 5.63
C VAL A 348 12.35 -4.45 5.02
N ALA A 349 11.38 -4.20 4.13
CA ALA A 349 10.80 -5.23 3.29
C ALA A 349 11.44 -5.20 1.91
N ALA A 350 11.75 -6.38 1.36
CA ALA A 350 12.09 -6.57 -0.04
C ALA A 350 10.86 -7.16 -0.75
N GLY A 351 10.23 -6.36 -1.60
CA GLY A 351 9.03 -6.71 -2.35
C GLY A 351 9.35 -7.12 -3.80
N ARG A 352 8.65 -8.15 -4.29
CA ARG A 352 8.73 -8.66 -5.65
C ARG A 352 7.35 -9.13 -6.09
N SER A 353 7.08 -9.19 -7.39
CA SER A 353 5.83 -9.78 -7.90
C SER A 353 5.84 -11.30 -7.98
N ASP A 354 7.02 -11.92 -7.98
CA ASP A 354 7.25 -13.37 -8.01
C ASP A 354 7.73 -13.95 -6.67
N ALA A 355 7.57 -13.22 -5.57
CA ALA A 355 7.81 -13.74 -4.23
C ALA A 355 7.03 -12.91 -3.20
N PRO A 356 6.49 -13.54 -2.14
CA PRO A 356 5.99 -12.79 -0.99
C PRO A 356 7.09 -11.91 -0.38
N ALA A 357 6.71 -10.91 0.41
CA ALA A 357 7.68 -10.01 1.02
C ALA A 357 8.66 -10.78 1.93
N ALA A 358 9.93 -10.40 1.86
CA ALA A 358 10.94 -10.83 2.81
C ALA A 358 11.36 -9.64 3.67
N TYR A 359 11.40 -9.83 4.98
CA TYR A 359 11.71 -8.78 5.94
C TYR A 359 13.12 -8.92 6.50
N TYR A 360 13.76 -7.79 6.75
CA TYR A 360 15.14 -7.69 7.21
C TYR A 360 15.28 -6.64 8.29
N THR A 361 16.19 -6.88 9.24
CA THR A 361 16.70 -5.84 10.13
C THR A 361 17.95 -5.22 9.51
N PHE A 362 18.09 -3.90 9.56
CA PHE A 362 19.30 -3.19 9.15
C PHE A 362 19.82 -2.29 10.28
N ASP A 363 21.06 -2.54 10.73
CA ASP A 363 21.79 -1.61 11.62
C ASP A 363 22.59 -0.64 10.76
N ARG A 364 22.19 0.63 10.76
CA ARG A 364 22.82 1.68 9.94
C ARG A 364 24.24 2.05 10.37
N VAL A 365 24.62 1.81 11.62
CA VAL A 365 25.96 2.13 12.12
C VAL A 365 26.93 1.09 11.58
N THR A 366 26.58 -0.19 11.70
CA THR A 366 27.43 -1.29 11.21
C THR A 366 27.21 -1.61 9.74
N LYS A 367 26.17 -1.02 9.10
CA LYS A 367 25.71 -1.35 7.75
C LYS A 367 25.40 -2.84 7.57
N LYS A 368 24.91 -3.48 8.63
CA LYS A 368 24.64 -4.93 8.63
C LYS A 368 23.17 -5.17 8.34
N LEU A 369 22.89 -5.84 7.23
CA LEU A 369 21.59 -6.40 6.93
C LEU A 369 21.49 -7.81 7.51
N SER A 370 20.36 -8.18 8.11
CA SER A 370 20.10 -9.55 8.59
C SER A 370 18.67 -9.93 8.24
N LYS A 371 18.48 -11.10 7.63
CA LYS A 371 17.15 -11.61 7.30
C LYS A 371 16.39 -11.91 8.59
N LEU A 372 15.16 -11.40 8.67
CA LEU A 372 14.25 -11.63 9.78
C LEU A 372 13.36 -12.84 9.50
N TYR A 373 12.52 -12.76 8.46
CA TYR A 373 11.71 -13.90 7.97
C TYR A 373 11.13 -13.60 6.57
N ASP A 374 10.62 -14.64 5.91
CA ASP A 374 9.72 -14.52 4.76
C ASP A 374 8.27 -14.46 5.27
N GLU A 375 7.43 -13.63 4.68
CA GLU A 375 6.03 -13.48 5.10
C GLU A 375 5.23 -14.80 4.95
N TYR A 376 5.48 -15.48 3.82
CA TYR A 376 4.94 -16.80 3.50
C TYR A 376 6.08 -17.76 3.12
N PRO A 377 6.77 -18.40 4.08
CA PRO A 377 7.97 -19.20 3.80
C PRO A 377 7.77 -20.32 2.79
N LYS A 378 6.60 -20.98 2.80
CA LYS A 378 6.26 -22.03 1.84
C LYS A 378 6.09 -21.50 0.41
N LEU A 379 5.57 -20.29 0.24
CA LEU A 379 5.43 -19.64 -1.06
C LEU A 379 6.76 -19.05 -1.53
N ALA A 380 7.57 -18.50 -0.62
CA ALA A 380 8.92 -18.02 -0.93
C ALA A 380 9.84 -19.15 -1.47
N ALA A 381 9.61 -20.39 -1.05
CA ALA A 381 10.31 -21.57 -1.57
C ALA A 381 9.73 -22.11 -2.89
N ALA A 382 8.57 -21.63 -3.33
CA ALA A 382 7.91 -22.08 -4.55
C ALA A 382 8.40 -21.30 -5.78
N LYS A 383 8.18 -21.88 -6.98
CA LYS A 383 8.38 -21.17 -8.24
C LYS A 383 7.11 -20.38 -8.58
N LEU A 384 7.19 -19.07 -8.45
CA LEU A 384 6.10 -18.13 -8.71
C LEU A 384 6.39 -17.32 -9.98
N ALA A 385 5.34 -16.74 -10.55
CA ALA A 385 5.41 -16.04 -11.83
C ALA A 385 5.58 -14.53 -11.63
N ALA A 386 6.53 -13.91 -12.32
CA ALA A 386 6.72 -12.46 -12.27
C ALA A 386 5.62 -11.72 -13.05
N LYS A 387 5.22 -10.54 -12.55
CA LYS A 387 4.44 -9.58 -13.33
C LYS A 387 5.37 -8.88 -14.32
N ARG A 388 4.88 -8.64 -15.53
CA ARG A 388 5.54 -7.85 -16.56
C ARG A 388 4.73 -6.58 -16.80
N GLY A 389 5.26 -5.44 -16.38
CA GLY A 389 4.70 -4.13 -16.73
C GLY A 389 4.70 -3.94 -18.26
N ILE A 390 3.54 -3.57 -18.81
CA ILE A 390 3.32 -3.35 -20.23
C ILE A 390 2.43 -2.10 -20.44
N GLU A 391 2.55 -1.49 -21.61
CA GLU A 391 1.69 -0.39 -22.05
C GLU A 391 0.84 -0.87 -23.24
N ILE A 392 -0.48 -0.82 -23.08
CA ILE A 392 -1.44 -1.21 -24.11
C ILE A 392 -2.08 0.04 -24.68
N LYS A 393 -2.06 0.20 -26.01
CA LYS A 393 -2.72 1.31 -26.67
C LYS A 393 -4.19 0.96 -26.95
N ALA A 394 -5.10 1.64 -26.28
CA ALA A 394 -6.54 1.54 -26.53
C ALA A 394 -6.90 2.07 -27.93
N ARG A 395 -8.10 1.73 -28.42
CA ARG A 395 -8.60 2.10 -29.76
C ARG A 395 -8.71 3.60 -29.99
N ASP A 396 -8.90 4.39 -28.93
CA ASP A 396 -8.92 5.86 -28.99
C ASP A 396 -7.54 6.49 -28.73
N GLY A 397 -6.50 5.66 -28.61
CA GLY A 397 -5.11 6.08 -28.48
C GLY A 397 -4.63 6.28 -27.05
N LEU A 398 -5.50 6.12 -26.04
CA LEU A 398 -5.09 6.16 -24.64
C LEU A 398 -4.10 5.02 -24.34
N ILE A 399 -3.04 5.32 -23.59
CA ILE A 399 -2.08 4.31 -23.14
C ILE A 399 -2.53 3.78 -21.78
N LEU A 400 -2.79 2.48 -21.71
CA LEU A 400 -3.22 1.74 -20.53
C LEU A 400 -2.01 1.03 -19.90
N PRO A 401 -1.55 1.45 -18.71
CA PRO A 401 -0.59 0.67 -17.93
C PRO A 401 -1.23 -0.67 -17.53
N ALA A 402 -0.50 -1.77 -17.68
CA ALA A 402 -1.02 -3.09 -17.40
C ALA A 402 0.10 -4.04 -16.95
N TYR A 403 -0.29 -5.18 -16.39
CA TYR A 403 0.60 -6.25 -15.99
C TYR A 403 0.17 -7.56 -16.64
N LEU A 404 1.13 -8.21 -17.31
CA LEU A 404 0.96 -9.57 -17.83
C LEU A 404 1.77 -10.54 -16.98
N THR A 405 1.11 -11.58 -16.48
CA THR A 405 1.76 -12.71 -15.81
C THR A 405 1.47 -13.98 -16.59
N THR A 406 2.50 -14.76 -16.87
CA THR A 406 2.42 -16.03 -17.60
C THR A 406 2.82 -17.18 -16.66
N PRO A 407 2.28 -18.40 -16.83
CA PRO A 407 2.65 -19.54 -16.00
C PRO A 407 4.14 -19.88 -16.15
N VAL A 408 4.79 -20.23 -15.04
CA VAL A 408 6.17 -20.69 -15.04
C VAL A 408 6.28 -22.04 -15.77
N GLY A 409 7.32 -22.22 -16.59
CA GLY A 409 7.67 -23.53 -17.18
C GLY A 409 6.90 -23.90 -18.46
N VAL A 410 6.00 -23.03 -18.95
CA VAL A 410 5.29 -23.22 -20.23
C VAL A 410 5.66 -22.13 -21.23
N GLU A 411 5.50 -22.42 -22.52
CA GLU A 411 5.67 -21.43 -23.58
C GLU A 411 4.60 -20.33 -23.44
N GLU A 412 5.00 -19.06 -23.54
CA GLU A 412 4.09 -17.90 -23.48
C GLU A 412 3.29 -17.72 -24.78
N LYS A 413 2.52 -18.74 -25.15
CA LYS A 413 1.87 -18.79 -26.45
C LYS A 413 0.51 -19.46 -26.39
N ASN A 414 -0.51 -18.77 -26.89
CA ASN A 414 -1.89 -19.24 -26.96
C ASN A 414 -2.35 -19.85 -25.62
N LEU A 415 -2.06 -19.18 -24.51
CA LEU A 415 -2.43 -19.61 -23.18
C LEU A 415 -3.93 -19.32 -22.93
N PRO A 416 -4.61 -20.08 -22.04
CA PRO A 416 -5.87 -19.61 -21.50
C PRO A 416 -5.61 -18.35 -20.68
N LEU A 417 -6.40 -17.31 -20.88
CA LEU A 417 -6.22 -16.00 -20.26
C LEU A 417 -7.33 -15.72 -19.26
N VAL A 418 -6.99 -15.19 -18.09
CA VAL A 418 -7.93 -14.52 -17.20
C VAL A 418 -7.65 -13.02 -17.25
N LEU A 419 -8.64 -12.24 -17.66
CA LEU A 419 -8.65 -10.79 -17.46
C LEU A 419 -9.10 -10.53 -16.01
N LEU A 420 -8.14 -10.21 -15.15
CA LEU A 420 -8.33 -9.94 -13.72
C LEU A 420 -8.50 -8.43 -13.52
N ILE A 421 -9.69 -8.00 -13.10
CA ILE A 421 -10.08 -6.59 -13.06
C ILE A 421 -10.14 -6.11 -11.61
N HIS A 422 -9.33 -5.10 -11.28
CA HIS A 422 -9.32 -4.50 -9.96
C HIS A 422 -10.63 -3.76 -9.62
N GLY A 423 -10.93 -3.65 -8.32
CA GLY A 423 -12.05 -2.89 -7.78
C GLY A 423 -11.84 -1.36 -7.84
N GLY A 424 -12.74 -0.58 -7.21
CA GLY A 424 -12.67 0.88 -7.23
C GLY A 424 -13.96 1.50 -7.80
N PRO A 425 -13.91 2.17 -8.96
CA PRO A 425 -12.90 2.07 -10.04
C PRO A 425 -11.65 2.93 -9.83
N TRP A 426 -11.66 3.81 -8.84
CA TRP A 426 -10.56 4.71 -8.54
C TRP A 426 -9.49 4.04 -7.66
N TYR A 427 -8.96 2.93 -8.19
CA TYR A 427 -7.88 2.13 -7.64
C TYR A 427 -6.97 1.72 -8.79
N ARG A 428 -6.01 0.83 -8.57
CA ARG A 428 -5.13 0.28 -9.60
C ARG A 428 -4.52 -1.05 -9.17
N ASP A 429 -4.06 -1.82 -10.15
CA ASP A 429 -3.10 -2.91 -9.96
C ASP A 429 -1.66 -2.36 -9.84
N TYR A 430 -0.81 -3.13 -9.16
CA TYR A 430 0.59 -2.80 -8.87
C TYR A 430 1.54 -3.97 -9.20
N ASP A 431 2.84 -3.71 -9.29
CA ASP A 431 3.91 -4.70 -9.47
C ASP A 431 4.32 -5.39 -8.15
N ASN A 432 3.33 -5.85 -7.40
CA ASN A 432 3.52 -6.54 -6.13
C ASN A 432 3.10 -8.02 -6.20
N PHE A 433 3.48 -8.78 -5.17
CA PHE A 433 2.99 -10.14 -4.98
C PHE A 433 1.48 -10.14 -4.79
N ASP A 434 0.79 -11.01 -5.53
CA ASP A 434 -0.67 -11.09 -5.56
C ASP A 434 -1.09 -12.57 -5.57
N GLN A 435 -1.77 -12.99 -4.50
CA GLN A 435 -2.15 -14.39 -4.29
C GLN A 435 -3.10 -14.91 -5.38
N GLU A 436 -4.01 -14.07 -5.91
CA GLU A 436 -4.93 -14.47 -6.98
C GLU A 436 -4.19 -14.67 -8.30
N VAL A 437 -3.29 -13.74 -8.64
CA VAL A 437 -2.42 -13.85 -9.83
C VAL A 437 -1.58 -15.13 -9.76
N GLN A 438 -0.93 -15.39 -8.61
CA GLN A 438 -0.11 -16.58 -8.44
C GLN A 438 -0.93 -17.88 -8.48
N PHE A 439 -2.14 -17.87 -7.91
CA PHE A 439 -3.06 -19.00 -7.99
C PHE A 439 -3.40 -19.37 -9.43
N LEU A 440 -3.77 -18.37 -10.23
CA LEU A 440 -4.15 -18.54 -11.64
C LEU A 440 -2.95 -18.94 -12.50
N ALA A 441 -1.81 -18.26 -12.34
CA ALA A 441 -0.59 -18.59 -13.06
C ALA A 441 -0.10 -20.02 -12.75
N ASN A 442 -0.12 -20.43 -11.49
CA ASN A 442 0.24 -21.81 -11.11
C ASN A 442 -0.71 -22.86 -11.72
N ARG A 443 -1.94 -22.48 -12.09
CA ARG A 443 -2.93 -23.35 -12.76
C ARG A 443 -2.86 -23.32 -14.28
N GLY A 444 -1.87 -22.63 -14.85
CA GLY A 444 -1.63 -22.59 -16.29
C GLY A 444 -2.36 -21.47 -17.03
N TYR A 445 -2.92 -20.48 -16.31
CA TYR A 445 -3.53 -19.31 -16.93
C TYR A 445 -2.52 -18.18 -17.09
N ALA A 446 -2.52 -17.53 -18.25
CA ALA A 446 -2.04 -16.15 -18.31
C ALA A 446 -3.01 -15.26 -17.52
N VAL A 447 -2.49 -14.24 -16.85
CA VAL A 447 -3.28 -13.26 -16.11
C VAL A 447 -2.94 -11.89 -16.64
N LEU A 448 -3.97 -11.14 -17.04
CA LEU A 448 -3.84 -9.76 -17.50
C LEU A 448 -4.60 -8.85 -16.53
N GLN A 449 -3.84 -7.99 -15.86
CA GLN A 449 -4.31 -6.91 -15.00
C GLN A 449 -4.17 -5.60 -15.78
N VAL A 450 -5.22 -4.78 -15.83
CA VAL A 450 -5.25 -3.57 -16.65
C VAL A 450 -5.69 -2.40 -15.79
N ASN A 451 -4.82 -1.38 -15.70
CA ASN A 451 -5.22 -0.08 -15.18
C ASN A 451 -5.96 0.65 -16.31
N TYR A 452 -7.28 0.43 -16.36
CA TYR A 452 -8.18 1.06 -17.33
C TYR A 452 -8.37 2.56 -17.01
N ARG A 453 -8.87 3.35 -17.97
CA ARG A 453 -9.13 4.77 -17.71
C ARG A 453 -9.99 4.97 -16.45
N GLY A 454 -9.62 5.88 -15.58
CA GLY A 454 -10.23 6.00 -14.24
C GLY A 454 -9.35 5.49 -13.11
N SER A 455 -8.39 4.59 -13.37
CA SER A 455 -7.44 4.15 -12.35
C SER A 455 -6.59 5.32 -11.82
N THR A 456 -6.26 5.29 -10.53
CA THR A 456 -5.50 6.36 -9.86
C THR A 456 -3.99 6.22 -10.10
N GLY A 457 -3.21 7.25 -9.75
CA GLY A 457 -1.74 7.21 -9.83
C GLY A 457 -1.14 7.56 -11.20
N PHE A 458 -1.98 7.80 -12.21
CA PHE A 458 -1.57 8.09 -13.59
C PHE A 458 -1.93 9.51 -14.04
N GLY A 459 -2.17 10.42 -13.10
CA GLY A 459 -2.53 11.80 -13.37
C GLY A 459 -4.02 12.04 -13.53
N LYS A 460 -4.40 13.31 -13.41
CA LYS A 460 -5.80 13.74 -13.46
C LYS A 460 -6.47 13.38 -14.77
N GLY A 461 -5.79 13.61 -15.90
CA GLY A 461 -6.35 13.31 -17.21
C GLY A 461 -6.72 11.84 -17.39
N PHE A 462 -5.95 10.92 -16.78
CA PHE A 462 -6.23 9.49 -16.84
C PHE A 462 -7.43 9.10 -15.94
N VAL A 463 -7.51 9.67 -14.74
CA VAL A 463 -8.63 9.46 -13.82
C VAL A 463 -9.94 10.01 -14.40
N SER A 464 -9.94 11.28 -14.82
CA SER A 464 -11.15 11.94 -15.36
C SER A 464 -11.63 11.32 -16.68
N ALA A 465 -10.77 10.61 -17.40
CA ALA A 465 -11.17 9.87 -18.59
C ALA A 465 -12.16 8.72 -18.30
N GLY A 466 -12.27 8.27 -17.04
CA GLY A 466 -13.27 7.31 -16.57
C GLY A 466 -14.64 7.92 -16.23
N ASP A 467 -14.75 9.25 -16.14
CA ASP A 467 -15.98 9.90 -15.71
C ASP A 467 -17.13 9.66 -16.69
N LEU A 468 -18.25 9.16 -16.15
CA LEU A 468 -19.44 8.77 -16.92
C LEU A 468 -19.17 7.66 -17.98
N GLN A 469 -18.09 6.89 -17.84
CA GLN A 469 -17.66 5.85 -18.80
C GLN A 469 -17.82 4.40 -18.33
N TRP A 470 -18.47 4.16 -17.18
CA TRP A 470 -18.73 2.81 -16.68
C TRP A 470 -19.58 2.02 -17.69
N GLY A 471 -19.15 0.80 -18.02
CA GLY A 471 -19.78 -0.03 -19.05
C GLY A 471 -19.67 0.52 -20.48
N ARG A 472 -18.88 1.59 -20.69
CA ARG A 472 -18.64 2.24 -21.98
C ARG A 472 -17.15 2.16 -22.32
N LYS A 473 -16.45 3.29 -22.42
CA LYS A 473 -15.03 3.31 -22.78
C LYS A 473 -14.13 2.56 -21.79
N MET A 474 -14.52 2.49 -20.51
CA MET A 474 -13.79 1.65 -19.55
C MET A 474 -13.92 0.15 -19.88
N HIS A 475 -15.05 -0.26 -20.47
CA HIS A 475 -15.21 -1.62 -20.99
C HIS A 475 -14.46 -1.82 -22.31
N ASP A 476 -14.43 -0.81 -23.17
CA ASP A 476 -13.63 -0.84 -24.40
C ASP A 476 -12.12 -1.02 -24.10
N ASP A 477 -11.60 -0.36 -23.07
CA ASP A 477 -10.20 -0.53 -22.62
C ASP A 477 -9.87 -1.99 -22.29
N LEU A 478 -10.79 -2.67 -21.59
CA LEU A 478 -10.65 -4.07 -21.20
C LEU A 478 -10.67 -5.00 -22.43
N LEU A 479 -11.57 -4.75 -23.39
CA LEU A 479 -11.64 -5.50 -24.64
C LEU A 479 -10.40 -5.27 -25.52
N ASP A 480 -9.90 -4.03 -25.56
CA ASP A 480 -8.69 -3.68 -26.31
C ASP A 480 -7.46 -4.38 -25.70
N ALA A 481 -7.40 -4.50 -24.37
CA ALA A 481 -6.34 -5.24 -23.69
C ALA A 481 -6.38 -6.75 -23.98
N VAL A 482 -7.57 -7.36 -24.00
CA VAL A 482 -7.74 -8.76 -24.43
C VAL A 482 -7.32 -8.95 -25.88
N ALA A 483 -7.75 -8.05 -26.78
CA ALA A 483 -7.40 -8.09 -28.19
C ALA A 483 -5.88 -7.98 -28.39
N TRP A 484 -5.21 -7.09 -27.64
CA TRP A 484 -3.76 -6.98 -27.62
C TRP A 484 -3.08 -8.28 -27.21
N ALA A 485 -3.55 -8.96 -26.15
CA ALA A 485 -2.95 -10.20 -25.68
C ALA A 485 -3.09 -11.34 -26.72
N VAL A 486 -4.21 -11.37 -27.44
CA VAL A 486 -4.44 -12.30 -28.56
C VAL A 486 -3.55 -11.97 -29.75
N GLU A 487 -3.44 -10.70 -30.15
CA GLU A 487 -2.61 -10.25 -31.28
C GLU A 487 -1.12 -10.55 -31.05
N LYS A 488 -0.63 -10.34 -29.83
CA LYS A 488 0.74 -10.68 -29.44
C LYS A 488 0.98 -12.19 -29.33
N GLY A 489 -0.06 -13.01 -29.45
CA GLY A 489 0.01 -14.46 -29.38
C GLY A 489 0.11 -15.02 -27.98
N TYR A 490 -0.03 -14.20 -26.93
CA TYR A 490 -0.02 -14.66 -25.54
C TYR A 490 -1.28 -15.46 -25.20
N ALA A 491 -2.44 -15.01 -25.69
CA ALA A 491 -3.74 -15.56 -25.34
C ALA A 491 -4.42 -16.27 -26.51
N ASP A 492 -5.07 -17.39 -26.22
CA ASP A 492 -6.00 -18.03 -27.15
C ASP A 492 -7.37 -17.33 -27.08
N LYS A 493 -7.81 -16.74 -28.19
CA LYS A 493 -9.09 -16.01 -28.29
C LYS A 493 -10.30 -16.83 -27.81
N LYS A 494 -10.26 -18.16 -27.90
CA LYS A 494 -11.38 -19.03 -27.48
C LYS A 494 -11.34 -19.38 -25.98
N ARG A 495 -10.30 -18.99 -25.26
CA ARG A 495 -10.06 -19.33 -23.85
C ARG A 495 -9.72 -18.09 -23.04
N VAL A 496 -10.59 -17.09 -23.10
CA VAL A 496 -10.49 -15.88 -22.28
C VAL A 496 -11.62 -15.88 -21.26
N ALA A 497 -11.29 -15.73 -19.97
CA ALA A 497 -12.24 -15.54 -18.88
C ALA A 497 -12.17 -14.10 -18.35
N ILE A 498 -13.26 -13.63 -17.74
CA ILE A 498 -13.33 -12.32 -17.07
C ILE A 498 -13.64 -12.49 -15.59
N TYR A 499 -12.85 -11.86 -14.73
CA TYR A 499 -12.97 -12.02 -13.27
C TYR A 499 -12.58 -10.75 -12.53
N GLY A 500 -13.27 -10.44 -11.43
CA GLY A 500 -12.97 -9.29 -10.57
C GLY A 500 -13.98 -9.10 -9.44
N GLY A 501 -13.62 -8.27 -8.46
CA GLY A 501 -14.45 -7.91 -7.30
C GLY A 501 -14.83 -6.43 -7.27
N SER A 502 -15.92 -6.06 -6.59
CA SER A 502 -16.42 -4.67 -6.53
C SER A 502 -16.67 -4.08 -7.93
N TYR A 503 -16.06 -2.95 -8.31
CA TYR A 503 -16.14 -2.46 -9.70
C TYR A 503 -15.66 -3.51 -10.72
N GLY A 504 -14.62 -4.30 -10.42
CA GLY A 504 -14.20 -5.39 -11.29
C GLY A 504 -15.27 -6.48 -11.46
N GLY A 505 -16.08 -6.72 -10.43
CA GLY A 505 -17.25 -7.60 -10.50
C GLY A 505 -18.38 -7.00 -11.34
N TYR A 506 -18.61 -5.69 -11.22
CA TYR A 506 -19.50 -4.95 -12.13
C TYR A 506 -19.01 -5.07 -13.60
N ALA A 507 -17.71 -4.88 -13.85
CA ALA A 507 -17.11 -5.01 -15.18
C ALA A 507 -17.22 -6.44 -15.72
N ALA A 508 -17.07 -7.47 -14.88
CA ALA A 508 -17.32 -8.85 -15.26
C ALA A 508 -18.78 -9.08 -15.70
N LEU A 509 -19.76 -8.53 -14.97
CA LEU A 509 -21.17 -8.60 -15.35
C LEU A 509 -21.47 -7.81 -16.64
N VAL A 510 -20.83 -6.66 -16.85
CA VAL A 510 -20.88 -5.90 -18.11
C VAL A 510 -20.34 -6.78 -19.25
N GLY A 511 -19.20 -7.43 -19.08
CA GLY A 511 -18.62 -8.33 -20.07
C GLY A 511 -19.56 -9.47 -20.45
N ALA A 512 -20.16 -10.12 -19.45
CA ALA A 512 -21.14 -11.18 -19.66
C ALA A 512 -22.44 -10.70 -20.36
N THR A 513 -22.80 -9.42 -20.20
CA THR A 513 -24.06 -8.87 -20.72
C THR A 513 -23.92 -8.24 -22.10
N PHE A 514 -22.90 -7.40 -22.29
CA PHE A 514 -22.73 -6.59 -23.50
C PHE A 514 -21.79 -7.23 -24.52
N THR A 515 -20.87 -8.08 -24.08
CA THR A 515 -19.87 -8.73 -24.95
C THR A 515 -19.71 -10.22 -24.64
N PRO A 516 -20.79 -11.01 -24.62
CA PRO A 516 -20.74 -12.42 -24.24
C PRO A 516 -19.85 -13.26 -25.16
N ASP A 517 -19.64 -12.84 -26.42
CA ASP A 517 -18.78 -13.56 -27.38
C ASP A 517 -17.27 -13.35 -27.13
N ALA A 518 -16.89 -12.39 -26.28
CA ALA A 518 -15.50 -12.10 -25.97
C ALA A 518 -14.92 -13.01 -24.87
N PHE A 519 -15.78 -13.63 -24.06
CA PHE A 519 -15.40 -14.37 -22.86
C PHE A 519 -16.08 -15.74 -22.81
N THR A 520 -15.37 -16.75 -22.32
CA THR A 520 -15.87 -18.14 -22.21
C THR A 520 -16.51 -18.42 -20.86
N CYS A 521 -16.11 -17.71 -19.81
CA CYS A 521 -16.67 -17.78 -18.47
C CYS A 521 -16.38 -16.53 -17.64
#